data_AF-A0A6L7YEW4-F1
#
_entry.id   AF-A0A6L7YEW4-F1
#
_cell.length_a   1.000
_cell.length_b   1.000
_cell.length_c   1.000
_cell.angle_alpha   90.00
_cell.angle_beta   90.00
_cell.angle_gamma   90.00
#
_symmetry.space_group_name_H-M   'P 1'
#
loop_
_entity.id
_entity.type
_entity.pdbx_description
1 polymer ?
#
loop_
_entity_poly.entity_id
_entity_poly.type
_entity_poly.pdbx_seq_one_letter_code
_entity_poly.pdbx_strand_id
1 'polypeptide(L)'
;AEGHVDLDALIRALGERGAITVLIEGGGVLLGSLFDARLVDRVQAVIAPLVIGADAAPAAAAGRGVERMAQAPRLREVSVTRLGEDTLISGLPSWPGEP
;
A
#
# COMPACT_ATOMS: atom_id res chain seq x y z
N ALA A 1 6.13 18.76 -7.85
CA ALA A 1 5.57 19.53 -6.72
C ALA A 1 4.87 20.76 -7.28
N GLU A 2 3.55 20.70 -7.36
CA GLU A 2 2.60 21.80 -7.16
C GLU A 2 1.25 21.11 -6.86
N GLY A 3 0.76 21.19 -5.63
CA GLY A 3 -0.55 20.63 -5.21
C GLY A 3 -0.55 19.29 -4.44
N HIS A 4 0.58 18.61 -4.29
CA HIS A 4 0.66 17.33 -3.52
C HIS A 4 1.47 17.48 -2.23
N VAL A 5 1.08 16.72 -1.21
CA VAL A 5 1.79 16.62 0.07
C VAL A 5 3.11 15.87 -0.11
N ASP A 6 4.18 16.38 0.47
CA ASP A 6 5.44 15.65 0.63
C ASP A 6 5.25 14.55 1.68
N LEU A 7 5.27 13.28 1.23
CA LEU A 7 4.98 12.13 2.09
C LEU A 7 6.11 11.89 3.11
N ASP A 8 7.37 12.13 2.75
CA ASP A 8 8.49 12.01 3.68
C ASP A 8 8.38 13.04 4.80
N ALA A 9 8.06 14.29 4.45
CA ALA A 9 7.84 15.35 5.43
C ALA A 9 6.60 15.06 6.31
N LEU A 10 5.52 14.53 5.74
CA LEU A 10 4.32 14.13 6.47
C LEU A 10 4.62 13.05 7.50
N ILE A 11 5.28 11.96 7.10
CA ILE A 11 5.61 10.84 7.99
C ILE A 11 6.53 11.32 9.12
N ARG A 12 7.52 12.17 8.82
CA ARG A 12 8.38 12.78 9.85
C ARG A 12 7.57 13.62 10.83
N ALA A 13 6.69 14.50 10.34
CA ALA A 13 5.86 15.34 11.19
C ALA A 13 4.89 14.55 12.07
N LEU A 14 4.38 13.40 11.59
CA LEU A 14 3.57 12.48 12.40
C LEU A 14 4.43 11.84 13.50
N GLY A 15 5.64 11.39 13.18
CA GLY A 15 6.60 10.86 14.16
C GLY A 15 6.95 11.87 15.26
N GLU A 16 7.20 13.13 14.90
CA GLU A 16 7.45 14.24 15.84
C GLU A 16 6.28 14.50 16.79
N ARG A 17 5.05 14.15 16.39
CA ARG A 17 3.83 14.24 17.21
C ARG A 17 3.58 12.98 18.04
N GLY A 18 4.49 12.01 18.02
CA GLY A 18 4.40 10.75 18.76
C GLY A 18 3.56 9.67 18.06
N ALA A 19 3.19 9.85 16.80
CA ALA A 19 2.53 8.80 16.03
C ALA A 19 3.56 7.77 15.57
N ILE A 20 3.62 6.64 16.28
CA ILE A 20 4.54 5.52 16.00
C ILE A 20 3.99 4.54 14.96
N THR A 21 2.67 4.49 14.80
CA THR A 21 1.97 3.65 13.82
C THR A 21 0.89 4.49 13.16
N VAL A 22 0.78 4.34 11.83
CA VAL A 22 -0.20 5.07 11.02
C VAL A 22 -0.93 4.06 10.15
N LEU A 23 -2.27 4.05 10.24
CA LEU A 23 -3.12 3.27 9.35
C LEU A 23 -3.55 4.16 8.18
N ILE A 24 -3.38 3.65 6.95
CA ILE A 24 -3.66 4.38 5.71
C ILE A 24 -4.63 3.54 4.90
N GLU A 25 -5.85 4.04 4.68
CA GLU A 25 -6.95 3.27 4.08
C GLU A 25 -7.33 3.69 2.65
N GLY A 26 -6.74 4.76 2.13
CA GLY A 26 -7.00 5.18 0.74
C GLY A 26 -6.88 6.67 0.49
N GLY A 27 -7.15 7.15 -0.73
CA GLY A 27 -7.53 6.37 -1.93
C GLY A 27 -6.35 5.73 -2.67
N GLY A 28 -6.62 5.07 -3.79
CA GLY A 28 -5.61 4.35 -4.58
C GLY A 28 -4.38 5.22 -4.93
N VAL A 29 -4.57 6.51 -5.23
CA VAL A 29 -3.48 7.46 -5.50
C VAL A 29 -2.54 7.65 -4.30
N LEU A 30 -3.09 7.78 -3.09
CA LEU A 30 -2.29 7.92 -1.87
C LEU A 30 -1.51 6.63 -1.60
N LEU A 31 -2.20 5.47 -1.69
CA LEU A 31 -1.57 4.18 -1.46
C LEU A 31 -0.44 3.93 -2.47
N GLY A 32 -0.67 4.17 -3.76
CA GLY A 32 0.36 3.99 -4.78
C GLY A 32 1.53 4.97 -4.62
N SER A 33 1.28 6.22 -4.20
CA SER A 33 2.35 7.18 -3.91
C SER A 33 3.25 6.72 -2.74
N LEU A 34 2.68 6.08 -1.71
CA LEU A 34 3.44 5.49 -0.60
C LEU A 34 4.27 4.28 -1.06
N PHE A 35 3.72 3.44 -1.94
CA PHE A 35 4.48 2.35 -2.55
C PHE A 35 5.63 2.87 -3.42
N ASP A 36 5.39 3.91 -4.22
CA ASP A 36 6.39 4.54 -5.07
C ASP A 36 7.54 5.16 -4.25
N ALA A 37 7.23 5.67 -3.05
CA ALA A 37 8.17 6.24 -2.09
C ALA A 37 8.79 5.20 -1.13
N ARG A 38 8.38 3.92 -1.21
CA ARG A 38 8.79 2.84 -0.29
C ARG A 38 8.51 3.13 1.20
N LEU A 39 7.42 3.84 1.48
CA LEU A 39 7.00 4.24 2.84
C LEU A 39 5.99 3.26 3.46
N VAL A 40 5.92 2.01 2.97
CA VAL A 40 4.96 0.99 3.43
C VAL A 40 5.70 -0.11 4.15
N ASP A 41 5.44 -0.26 5.45
CA ASP A 41 6.01 -1.34 6.26
C ASP A 41 5.15 -2.62 6.26
N ARG A 42 3.82 -2.47 6.16
CA ARG A 42 2.87 -3.59 6.25
C ARG A 42 1.67 -3.38 5.34
N VAL A 43 1.23 -4.46 4.70
CA VAL A 43 0.02 -4.50 3.87
C VAL A 43 -1.06 -5.30 4.57
N GLN A 44 -2.30 -4.80 4.50
CA GLN A 44 -3.54 -5.47 4.88
C GLN A 44 -4.50 -5.35 3.69
N ALA A 45 -4.65 -6.40 2.90
CA ALA A 45 -5.52 -6.42 1.72
C ALA A 45 -6.75 -7.29 2.00
N VAL A 46 -7.91 -6.65 2.13
CA VAL A 46 -9.20 -7.35 2.28
C VAL A 46 -9.83 -7.53 0.91
N ILE A 47 -10.14 -8.78 0.56
CA ILE A 47 -10.75 -9.16 -0.72
C ILE A 47 -12.09 -9.80 -0.43
N ALA A 48 -13.15 -9.14 -0.89
CA ALA A 48 -14.51 -9.68 -0.84
C ALA A 48 -14.76 -10.65 -2.01
N PRO A 49 -15.63 -11.67 -1.85
CA PRO A 49 -16.01 -12.59 -2.91
C PRO A 49 -17.04 -11.95 -3.88
N LEU A 50 -16.75 -10.73 -4.35
CA LEU A 50 -17.62 -9.89 -5.16
C LEU A 50 -16.90 -9.45 -6.44
N VAL A 51 -17.62 -9.47 -7.56
CA VAL A 51 -17.10 -9.03 -8.87
C VAL A 51 -17.91 -7.83 -9.33
N ILE A 52 -17.27 -6.66 -9.38
CA ILE A 52 -17.91 -5.39 -9.77
C ILE A 52 -17.69 -5.07 -11.26
N GLY A 53 -16.49 -5.39 -11.78
CA GLY A 53 -16.08 -5.00 -13.14
C GLY A 53 -15.88 -3.48 -13.27
N ALA A 54 -15.99 -2.96 -14.50
CA ALA A 54 -15.76 -1.59 -14.96
C ALA A 54 -14.29 -1.25 -15.34
N ASP A 55 -14.14 -0.70 -16.55
CA ASP A 55 -12.86 -0.23 -17.10
C ASP A 55 -12.26 0.93 -16.26
N ALA A 56 -13.13 1.84 -15.80
CA ALA A 56 -12.75 2.96 -14.95
C ALA A 56 -12.80 2.64 -13.44
N ALA A 57 -12.84 1.36 -13.05
CA ALA A 57 -12.84 0.99 -11.64
C ALA A 57 -11.54 1.48 -10.97
N PRO A 58 -11.62 2.11 -9.77
CA PRO A 58 -10.43 2.54 -9.06
C PRO A 58 -9.49 1.37 -8.76
N ALA A 59 -8.21 1.53 -9.09
CA ALA A 59 -7.19 0.57 -8.68
C ALA A 59 -6.94 0.64 -7.17
N ALA A 60 -6.67 -0.52 -6.55
CA ALA A 60 -6.34 -0.61 -5.14
C ALA A 60 -5.09 0.23 -4.77
N ALA A 61 -4.10 0.27 -5.64
CA ALA A 61 -2.95 1.17 -5.57
C ALA A 61 -2.72 1.77 -6.96
N ALA A 62 -2.77 3.10 -7.05
CA ALA A 62 -2.58 3.89 -8.26
C ALA A 62 -1.39 4.83 -8.06
N GLY A 63 -0.44 4.80 -8.98
CA GLY A 63 0.80 5.57 -8.88
C GLY A 63 1.62 5.38 -10.14
N ARG A 64 2.90 5.71 -10.06
CA ARG A 64 3.87 5.41 -11.13
C ARG A 64 4.02 3.91 -11.32
N GLY A 65 4.05 3.15 -10.22
CA GLY A 65 4.16 1.70 -10.26
C GLY A 65 5.53 1.22 -10.77
N VAL A 66 5.57 -0.03 -11.23
CA VAL A 66 6.80 -0.67 -11.73
C VAL A 66 6.62 -1.12 -13.17
N GLU A 67 7.70 -1.04 -13.95
CA GLU A 67 7.69 -1.45 -15.36
C GLU A 67 7.83 -2.97 -15.50
N ARG A 68 8.62 -3.61 -14.64
CA ARG A 68 8.90 -5.05 -14.67
C ARG A 68 8.50 -5.72 -13.37
N MET A 69 7.97 -6.94 -13.45
CA MET A 69 7.58 -7.74 -12.27
C MET A 69 8.74 -8.01 -11.30
N ALA A 70 9.97 -8.09 -11.79
CA ALA A 70 11.15 -8.23 -10.93
C ALA A 70 11.42 -6.98 -10.05
N GLN A 71 10.82 -5.83 -10.37
CA GLN A 71 10.92 -4.59 -9.60
C GLN A 71 9.76 -4.41 -8.61
N ALA A 72 8.70 -5.24 -8.69
CA ALA A 72 7.58 -5.18 -7.76
C ALA A 72 8.01 -5.70 -6.37
N PRO A 73 7.57 -5.05 -5.27
CA PRO A 73 7.75 -5.61 -3.94
C PRO A 73 6.96 -6.92 -3.82
N ARG A 74 7.60 -7.95 -3.26
CA ARG A 74 6.90 -9.16 -2.83
C ARG A 74 6.50 -9.01 -1.37
N LEU A 75 5.34 -9.56 -0.98
CA LEU A 75 5.02 -9.68 0.44
C LEU A 75 5.75 -10.91 1.02
N ARG A 76 6.44 -10.70 2.16
CA ARG A 76 6.98 -11.74 3.04
C ARG A 76 6.12 -11.86 4.29
N GLU A 77 6.32 -12.94 5.04
CA GLU A 77 5.54 -13.24 6.25
C GLU A 77 4.03 -13.21 5.97
N VAL A 78 3.64 -13.76 4.82
CA VAL A 78 2.26 -13.66 4.34
C VAL A 78 1.35 -14.51 5.22
N SER A 79 0.31 -13.89 5.75
CA SER A 79 -0.81 -14.59 6.38
C SER A 79 -2.06 -14.43 5.53
N VAL A 80 -2.85 -15.49 5.45
CA VAL A 80 -4.18 -15.46 4.82
C VAL A 80 -5.19 -15.87 5.87
N THR A 81 -6.16 -15.01 6.13
CA THR A 81 -7.15 -15.21 7.19
C THR A 81 -8.54 -14.89 6.67
N ARG A 82 -9.51 -15.74 6.99
CA ARG A 82 -10.91 -15.50 6.66
C ARG A 82 -11.51 -14.47 7.60
N LEU A 83 -12.17 -13.45 7.04
CA LEU A 83 -12.90 -12.42 7.77
C LEU A 83 -14.38 -12.51 7.39
N GLY A 84 -15.11 -13.43 8.03
CA GLY A 84 -16.48 -13.75 7.63
C GLY A 84 -16.52 -14.35 6.22
N GLU A 85 -17.07 -13.61 5.25
CA GLU A 85 -17.10 -14.01 3.83
C GLU A 85 -15.87 -13.53 3.06
N ASP A 86 -15.15 -12.55 3.60
CA ASP A 86 -13.98 -11.95 2.97
C ASP A 86 -12.69 -12.69 3.32
N THR A 87 -11.62 -12.39 2.56
CA THR A 87 -10.27 -12.87 2.81
C THR A 87 -9.33 -11.71 3.08
N LEU A 88 -8.63 -11.74 4.20
CA LEU A 88 -7.51 -10.85 4.50
C LEU A 88 -6.21 -11.52 4.08
N ILE A 89 -5.45 -10.85 3.22
CA ILE A 89 -4.05 -11.16 2.92
C ILE A 89 -3.21 -10.08 3.62
N SER A 90 -2.33 -10.49 4.53
CA SER A 90 -1.42 -9.57 5.22
C SER A 90 0.03 -9.96 5.02
N GLY A 91 0.94 -8.99 5.10
CA GLY A 91 2.38 -9.25 5.00
C GLY A 91 3.22 -7.99 5.04
N LEU A 92 4.54 -8.17 4.99
CA LEU A 92 5.52 -7.08 4.96
C LEU A 92 6.08 -6.97 3.53
N PRO A 93 6.19 -5.77 2.93
CA PRO A 93 6.89 -5.63 1.66
C PRO A 93 8.37 -6.03 1.78
N SER A 94 8.88 -6.69 0.74
CA SER A 94 10.29 -6.94 0.50
C SER A 94 10.65 -6.21 -0.79
N TRP A 95 11.43 -5.14 -0.66
CA TRP A 95 11.75 -4.24 -1.75
C TRP A 95 12.94 -4.76 -2.57
N PRO A 96 12.85 -4.80 -3.91
CA PRO A 96 13.99 -5.22 -4.72
C PRO A 96 15.19 -4.30 -4.53
N GLY A 97 16.36 -4.92 -4.34
CA GLY A 97 17.63 -4.23 -4.11
C GLY A 97 17.90 -3.86 -2.65
N GLU A 98 16.98 -4.15 -1.72
CA GLU A 98 17.35 -4.23 -0.31
C GLU A 98 18.05 -5.58 -0.01
N PRO A 99 19.03 -5.58 0.90
CA PRO A 99 19.72 -6.79 1.33
C PRO A 99 18.79 -7.80 2.02
#